data_AF-A0A0D2Q8P0-F1
#
_entry.id   AF-A0A0D2Q8P0-F1
#
_cell.length_a   1.000
_cell.length_b   1.000
_cell.length_c   1.000
_cell.angle_alpha   90.00
_cell.angle_beta   90.00
_cell.angle_gamma   90.00
#
_symmetry.space_group_name_H-M   'P 1'
#
loop_
_entity.id
_entity.type
_entity.pdbx_description
1 polymer ?
#
loop_
_entity_poly.entity_id
_entity_poly.type
_entity_poly.pdbx_seq_one_letter_code
_entity_poly.pdbx_strand_id
1 'polypeptide(L)' 'MDALSSEWRRDVQYLPGDRVAFKLGDTLGVAAFECLRAHISTVVNQPVAGGNLFWKHYPRGFPRRV' A
#
# COMPACT_ATOMS: atom_id res chain seq x y z
N MET A 1 -16.72 8.66 6.77
CA MET A 1 -15.53 7.79 6.89
C MET A 1 -14.73 8.01 5.63
N ASP A 2 -13.79 8.95 5.70
CA ASP A 2 -13.08 9.42 4.51
C ASP A 2 -12.06 8.36 4.08
N ALA A 3 -12.28 7.84 2.87
CA ALA A 3 -11.62 6.68 2.29
C ALA A 3 -10.19 6.96 1.80
N LEU A 4 -9.40 7.67 2.60
CA LEU A 4 -7.96 7.74 2.41
C LEU A 4 -7.30 6.72 3.33
N SER A 5 -7.16 5.52 2.78
CA SER A 5 -6.02 4.61 2.97
C SER A 5 -5.18 4.84 4.22
N SER A 6 -5.33 3.96 5.22
CA SER A 6 -4.46 3.98 6.40
C SER A 6 -2.99 3.87 5.99
N GLU A 7 -2.09 4.55 6.70
CA GLU A 7 -0.66 4.34 6.52
C GLU A 7 -0.31 2.87 6.71
N TRP A 8 0.60 2.33 5.88
CA TRP A 8 1.06 0.97 6.05
C TRP A 8 1.72 0.80 7.43
N ARG A 9 1.45 -0.34 8.06
CA ARG A 9 1.94 -0.70 9.39
C ARG A 9 2.42 -2.14 9.40
N ARG A 10 3.56 -2.37 10.06
CA ARG A 10 4.06 -3.71 10.40
C ARG A 10 3.14 -4.41 11.40
N ASP A 11 3.18 -5.73 11.42
CA ASP A 11 2.47 -6.61 12.35
C ASP A 11 0.94 -6.44 12.29
N VAL A 12 0.43 -5.92 11.16
CA VAL A 12 -0.99 -5.79 10.84
C VAL A 12 -1.37 -6.82 9.78
N GLN A 13 -2.56 -7.42 9.93
CA GLN A 13 -3.15 -8.26 8.90
C GLN A 13 -3.79 -7.40 7.82
N TYR A 14 -3.39 -7.61 6.58
CA TYR A 14 -4.04 -7.02 5.41
C TYR A 14 -4.72 -8.10 4.57
N LEU A 15 -5.82 -7.73 3.94
CA LEU A 15 -6.63 -8.56 3.04
C LEU A 15 -6.58 -7.99 1.62
N PRO A 16 -6.81 -8.81 0.57
CA PRO A 16 -6.89 -8.31 -0.79
C PRO A 16 -7.91 -7.17 -0.94
N GLY A 17 -7.50 -6.09 -1.59
CA GLY A 17 -8.30 -4.87 -1.76
C GLY A 17 -8.06 -3.80 -0.71
N ASP A 18 -7.38 -4.11 0.41
CA ASP A 18 -6.97 -3.11 1.39
C ASP A 18 -6.04 -2.08 0.75
N ARG A 19 -6.23 -0.81 1.12
CA ARG A 19 -5.52 0.32 0.52
C ARG A 19 -4.72 1.05 1.56
N VAL A 20 -3.43 1.23 1.30
CA VAL A 20 -2.52 1.91 2.22
C VAL A 20 -1.68 2.97 1.53
N ALA A 21 -1.22 3.91 2.34
CA ALA A 21 -0.22 4.90 1.95
C ALA A 21 1.14 4.48 2.51
N PHE A 22 2.20 4.51 1.71
CA PHE A 22 3.56 4.14 2.15
C PHE A 22 4.62 5.04 1.52
N LYS A 23 5.56 5.51 2.36
CA LYS A 23 6.68 6.35 1.93
C LYS A 23 7.80 5.49 1.34
N LEU A 24 8.23 5.83 0.12
CA LEU A 24 9.28 5.09 -0.59
C LEU A 24 10.64 5.79 -0.39
N GLY A 25 11.47 5.24 0.50
CA GLY A 25 12.81 5.75 0.79
C GLY A 25 12.80 7.22 1.24
N ASP A 26 13.81 7.98 0.80
CA ASP A 26 13.97 9.40 1.15
C ASP A 26 13.19 10.35 0.24
N THR A 27 12.40 9.83 -0.71
CA THR A 27 11.61 10.70 -1.60
C THR A 27 10.53 11.46 -0.82
N LEU A 28 10.27 12.70 -1.24
CA LEU A 28 9.30 13.61 -0.62
C LEU A 28 7.83 13.20 -0.81
N GLY A 29 7.55 12.01 -1.36
CA GLY A 29 6.21 11.55 -1.73
C GLY A 29 5.77 10.29 -0.98
N VAL A 30 4.48 10.22 -0.68
CA VAL A 30 3.80 9.00 -0.22
C VAL A 30 3.12 8.37 -1.43
N ALA A 31 3.34 7.08 -1.65
CA ALA A 31 2.70 6.33 -2.72
C ALA A 31 1.52 5.51 -2.18
N ALA A 32 0.53 5.27 -3.04
CA ALA A 32 -0.64 4.48 -2.71
C ALA A 32 -0.46 3.03 -3.15
N PHE A 33 -0.92 2.09 -2.32
CA PHE A 33 -0.78 0.66 -2.56
C PHE A 33 -2.05 -0.10 -2.26
N GLU A 34 -2.36 -1.10 -3.08
CA GLU A 34 -3.45 -2.05 -2.84
C GLU A 34 -2.89 -3.42 -2.52
N CYS A 35 -3.39 -4.04 -1.45
CA CYS A 35 -3.04 -5.39 -1.09
C CYS A 35 -3.64 -6.37 -2.13
N LEU A 36 -2.81 -7.28 -2.63
CA LEU A 36 -3.18 -8.30 -3.61
C LEU A 36 -3.45 -9.66 -2.96
N ARG A 37 -2.86 -9.92 -1.79
CA ARG A 37 -2.90 -11.22 -1.13
C ARG A 37 -2.89 -11.06 0.39
N ALA A 38 -3.75 -11.81 1.08
CA ALA A 38 -3.82 -11.79 2.54
C ALA A 38 -2.47 -12.15 3.18
N HIS A 39 -2.01 -11.36 4.15
CA HIS A 39 -0.76 -11.59 4.87
C HIS A 39 -0.68 -10.77 6.17
N ILE A 40 0.24 -11.15 7.05
CA ILE A 40 0.72 -10.27 8.12
C ILE A 40 1.90 -9.45 7.58
N SER A 41 1.82 -8.13 7.70
CA SER A 41 2.84 -7.23 7.19
C SER A 41 4.11 -7.28 8.03
N THR A 42 5.24 -7.34 7.33
CA THR A 42 6.61 -7.41 7.81
C THR A 42 7.48 -6.55 6.91
N VAL A 43 8.75 -6.32 7.27
CA VAL A 43 9.69 -5.57 6.43
C VAL A 43 9.96 -6.28 5.09
N VAL A 44 9.91 -7.61 5.05
CA VAL A 44 10.23 -8.40 3.83
C VAL A 44 9.11 -8.30 2.77
N ASN A 45 7.88 -8.07 3.21
CA ASN A 45 6.70 -7.97 2.33
C ASN A 45 6.04 -6.58 2.36
N GLN A 46 6.76 -5.56 2.82
CA GLN A 46 6.28 -4.18 2.80
C GLN A 46 6.03 -3.68 1.36
N PRO A 47 5.24 -2.62 1.17
CA PRO A 47 5.09 -1.99 -0.14
C PRO A 47 6.44 -1.47 -0.67
N VAL A 48 6.66 -1.57 -1.99
CA VAL A 48 7.92 -1.15 -2.64
C VAL A 48 7.63 -0.42 -3.95
N ALA A 49 8.60 0.38 -4.40
CA ALA A 49 8.52 1.00 -5.71
C ALA A 49 8.40 -0.08 -6.80
N GLY A 50 7.38 0.03 -7.66
CA GLY A 50 7.08 -0.96 -8.70
C GLY A 50 6.15 -2.09 -8.25
N GLY A 51 5.84 -2.18 -6.95
CA GLY A 51 4.99 -3.23 -6.40
C GLY A 51 5.72 -4.55 -6.17
N ASN A 52 5.02 -5.51 -5.59
CA ASN A 52 5.52 -6.87 -5.34
C ASN A 52 4.37 -7.88 -5.32
N LEU A 53 4.64 -9.11 -4.86
CA LEU A 53 3.65 -10.19 -4.77
C LEU A 53 2.46 -9.89 -3.83
N PHE A 54 2.59 -8.91 -2.95
CA PHE A 54 1.58 -8.55 -1.95
C PHE A 54 0.95 -7.18 -2.22
N TRP A 55 1.65 -6.28 -2.90
CA TRP A 55 1.25 -4.88 -3.05
C TRP A 55 1.32 -4.42 -4.50
N LYS A 56 0.20 -3.89 -5.00
CA LYS A 56 0.12 -3.18 -6.26
C LYS A 56 0.39 -1.70 -6.06
N HIS A 57 1.38 -1.16 -6.76
CA HIS A 57 1.77 0.24 -6.67
C HIS A 57 0.89 1.15 -7.54
N TYR A 58 0.42 2.26 -6.97
CA TYR A 58 -0.29 3.33 -7.66
C TYR A 58 0.48 4.66 -7.50
N PRO A 59 1.45 4.95 -8.39
CA PRO A 59 2.32 6.13 -8.29
C PRO A 59 1.56 7.47 -8.35
N ARG A 60 0.37 7.47 -8.96
CA ARG A 60 -0.49 8.65 -9.14
C ARG A 60 -1.74 8.62 -8.25
N GLY A 61 -1.76 7.76 -7.24
CA GLY A 61 -2.94 7.48 -6.42
C GLY A 61 -3.93 6.54 -7.08
N PHE A 62 -4.97 6.14 -6.33
CA PHE A 62 -5.98 5.22 -6.84
C PHE A 62 -6.82 5.86 -7.96
N PRO A 63 -7.21 5.09 -8.99
CA PRO A 63 -8.14 5.59 -10.01
C PRO A 63 -9.42 6.09 -9.35
N ARG A 64 -9.79 7.35 -9.63
CA ARG A 64 -11.11 7.85 -9.27
C ARG A 64 -12.13 7.11 -10.14
N ARG A 65 -13.10 6.43 -9.52
CA ARG A 65 -14.27 5.96 -10.25
C ARG A 65 -14.98 7.18 -10.83
N VAL A 66 -15.08 7.22 -12.16
CA VAL A 66 -15.99 8.11 -12.90
C VAL A 66 -17.42 7.59 -12.78
#